data_AF-A0A133U450-F1
#
_entry.id   AF-A0A133U450-F1
#
_cell.length_a   1.000
_cell.length_b   1.000
_cell.length_c   1.000
_cell.angle_alpha   90.00
_cell.angle_beta   90.00
_cell.angle_gamma   90.00
#
_symmetry.space_group_name_H-M   'P 1'
#
loop_
_entity.id
_entity.type
_entity.pdbx_description
1 polymer ?
#
loop_
_entity_poly.entity_id
_entity_poly.type
_entity_poly.pdbx_seq_one_letter_code
_entity_poly.pdbx_strand_id
1 'polypeptide(L)' 'MVKKHQGEWFNFIKYKEVEPTNNRAERSLRKIVTLRKIIGTIRSEKGRYILETIMTVIETGKAGGQNPHKEMQKILRTS' A
#
# COMPACT_ATOMS: atom_id res chain seq x y z
N MET A 1 -8.62 0.02 -15.98
CA MET A 1 -8.81 -0.21 -14.53
C MET A 1 -10.30 -0.31 -14.15
N VAL A 2 -11.15 0.64 -14.55
CA VAL A 2 -12.60 0.65 -14.24
C VAL A 2 -13.36 -0.60 -14.72
N LYS A 3 -13.18 -1.03 -15.98
CA LYS A 3 -13.87 -2.22 -16.53
C LYS A 3 -13.45 -3.54 -15.88
N LYS A 4 -12.23 -3.64 -15.34
CA LYS A 4 -11.67 -4.91 -14.84
C LYS A 4 -12.28 -5.34 -13.50
N HIS A 5 -12.65 -4.38 -12.66
CA HIS A 5 -13.17 -4.64 -11.32
C HIS A 5 -14.62 -4.17 -11.13
N GLN A 6 -15.36 -3.93 -12.23
CA GLN A 6 -16.74 -3.42 -12.17
C GLN A 6 -17.68 -4.29 -11.33
N GLY A 7 -17.51 -5.62 -11.36
CA GLY A 7 -18.29 -6.55 -10.54
C GLY A 7 -18.00 -6.50 -9.05
N GLU A 8 -16.89 -5.89 -8.64
CA GLU A 8 -16.45 -5.82 -7.24
C GLU A 8 -16.88 -4.52 -6.55
N TRP A 9 -17.46 -3.56 -7.29
CA TRP A 9 -17.81 -2.24 -6.77
C TRP A 9 -18.79 -2.30 -5.60
N PHE A 10 -19.68 -3.28 -5.61
CA PHE A 10 -20.70 -3.48 -4.58
C PHE A 10 -20.36 -4.61 -3.61
N ASN A 11 -19.10 -5.02 -3.52
CA ASN A 11 -18.69 -6.08 -2.60
C ASN A 11 -19.05 -5.76 -1.14
N PHE A 12 -19.08 -4.49 -0.74
CA PHE A 12 -19.53 -4.06 0.59
C PHE A 12 -21.00 -4.42 0.91
N ILE A 13 -21.85 -4.65 -0.10
CA ILE A 13 -23.23 -5.14 0.09
C ILE A 13 -23.22 -6.62 0.49
N LYS A 14 -22.33 -7.41 -0.10
CA LYS A 14 -22.23 -8.86 0.11
C LYS A 14 -21.36 -9.21 1.33
N TYR A 15 -20.30 -8.44 1.55
CA TYR A 15 -19.26 -8.67 2.55
C TYR A 15 -19.26 -7.49 3.53
N LYS A 16 -19.93 -7.66 4.67
CA LYS A 16 -20.12 -6.60 5.68
C LYS A 16 -18.79 -6.14 6.31
N GLU A 17 -17.75 -6.94 6.22
CA GLU A 17 -16.39 -6.65 6.65
C GLU A 17 -15.66 -5.65 5.74
N VAL A 18 -16.18 -5.43 4.52
CA VAL A 18 -15.63 -4.45 3.57
C VAL A 18 -16.33 -3.13 3.77
N GLU A 19 -15.59 -2.10 4.17
CA GLU A 19 -16.12 -0.74 4.26
C GLU A 19 -16.61 -0.26 2.88
N PRO A 20 -17.73 0.46 2.79
CA PRO A 20 -18.23 1.04 1.53
C PRO A 20 -17.38 2.22 1.03
N THR A 21 -16.28 2.52 1.72
CA THR A 21 -15.43 3.69 1.45
C THR A 21 -14.00 3.28 1.17
N ASN A 22 -13.29 4.07 0.36
CA ASN A 22 -11.87 3.84 0.04
C ASN A 22 -10.91 4.31 1.17
N ASN A 23 -11.43 4.67 2.34
CA ASN A 23 -10.67 5.29 3.43
C ASN A 23 -9.46 4.46 3.86
N ARG A 24 -9.60 3.13 3.89
CA ARG A 24 -8.52 2.21 4.25
C ARG A 24 -7.33 2.34 3.30
N ALA A 25 -7.57 2.35 1.99
CA ALA A 25 -6.52 2.47 0.99
C ALA A 25 -5.94 3.90 0.93
N GLU A 26 -6.77 4.93 1.05
CA GLU A 26 -6.27 6.30 1.09
C GLU A 26 -5.38 6.56 2.31
N ARG A 27 -5.72 5.98 3.46
CA ARG A 27 -4.92 6.11 4.69
C ARG A 27 -3.54 5.47 4.56
N SER A 28 -3.41 4.34 3.87
CA SER A 28 -2.10 3.72 3.61
C SER A 28 -1.28 4.56 2.61
N LEU A 29 -1.92 5.08 1.56
CA LEU A 29 -1.27 5.91 0.54
C LEU A 29 -0.88 7.31 1.05
N ARG A 30 -1.60 7.87 2.03
CA ARG A 30 -1.32 9.22 2.55
C ARG A 30 0.10 9.36 3.07
N LYS A 31 0.66 8.31 3.68
CA LYS A 31 2.02 8.32 4.23
C LYS A 31 3.08 8.55 3.14
N ILE A 32 2.99 7.81 2.02
CA ILE A 32 3.92 7.96 0.90
C ILE A 32 3.72 9.29 0.16
N VAL A 33 2.49 9.82 0.09
CA VAL A 33 2.22 11.14 -0.48
C VAL A 33 2.86 12.25 0.37
N THR A 34 2.67 12.22 1.69
CA THR A 34 3.29 13.19 2.61
C THR A 34 4.81 13.10 2.58
N LEU A 35 5.38 11.90 2.62
CA LEU A 35 6.82 11.70 2.54
C LEU A 35 7.40 12.29 1.25
N ARG A 36 6.77 12.03 0.09
CA ARG A 36 7.20 12.60 -1.20
C ARG A 36 7.18 14.13 -1.22
N LYS A 37 6.22 14.76 -0.53
CA LYS A 37 6.16 16.22 -0.39
C LYS A 37 7.32 16.75 0.46
N ILE A 38 7.64 16.09 1.57
CA ILE A 38 8.73 16.48 2.47
C ILE A 38 10.09 16.38 1.76
N ILE A 39 10.34 15.29 1.02
CA ILE A 39 11.64 15.05 0.37
C ILE A 39 11.79 15.77 -0.99
N GLY A 40 10.81 16.55 -1.43
CA GLY A 40 10.93 17.33 -2.68
C GLY A 40 10.80 16.52 -3.98
N THR A 41 9.93 15.49 -3.97
CA THR A 41 9.68 14.51 -5.05
C THR A 41 10.84 13.58 -5.42
N ILE A 42 10.52 12.46 -6.07
CA ILE A 42 11.50 11.53 -6.62
C ILE A 42 11.58 11.73 -8.13
N ARG A 43 12.76 12.13 -8.61
CA ARG A 43 13.00 12.45 -10.03
C ARG A 43 13.59 11.31 -10.84
N SER A 44 13.99 10.21 -10.21
CA SER A 44 14.50 9.01 -10.90
C SER A 44 13.48 7.86 -10.86
N GLU A 45 13.40 7.10 -11.95
CA GLU A 45 12.55 5.90 -12.01
C GLU A 45 12.98 4.85 -10.98
N LYS A 46 14.30 4.62 -10.88
CA LYS A 46 14.88 3.71 -9.86
C LYS A 46 14.51 4.13 -8.44
N GLY A 47 14.60 5.41 -8.10
CA GLY A 47 14.23 5.90 -6.77
C GLY A 47 12.74 5.72 -6.49
N ARG A 48 11.90 5.93 -7.50
CA ARG A 48 10.45 5.75 -7.40
C ARG A 48 10.11 4.30 -7.11
N TYR A 49 10.68 3.39 -7.89
CA TYR A 49 10.52 1.95 -7.73
C TYR A 49 10.94 1.46 -6.34
N ILE A 50 12.10 1.92 -5.84
CA ILE A 50 12.59 1.56 -4.50
C ILE A 50 11.62 2.04 -3.42
N LEU A 51 11.19 3.32 -3.48
CA LEU A 51 10.27 3.85 -2.48
C LEU A 51 8.92 3.12 -2.50
N GLU A 52 8.36 2.91 -3.69
CA GLU A 52 7.08 2.20 -3.87
C GLU A 52 7.16 0.76 -3.35
N THR A 53 8.26 0.06 -3.62
CA THR A 53 8.50 -1.31 -3.14
C THR A 53 8.56 -1.36 -1.62
N ILE A 54 9.40 -0.52 -0.99
CA ILE A 54 9.55 -0.48 0.47
C ILE A 54 8.22 -0.14 1.15
N MET A 55 7.52 0.88 0.65
CA MET A 55 6.22 1.28 1.21
C MET A 55 5.16 0.19 1.05
N THR A 56 5.16 -0.54 -0.07
CA THR A 56 4.25 -1.67 -0.31
C THR A 56 4.48 -2.79 0.70
N VAL A 57 5.72 -3.21 0.91
CA VAL A 57 6.08 -4.24 1.90
C VAL A 57 5.63 -3.82 3.30
N ILE A 58 5.93 -2.58 3.70
CA ILE A 58 5.60 -2.07 5.03
C ILE A 58 4.08 -2.03 5.25
N GLU A 59 3.32 -1.43 4.34
CA GLU A 59 1.88 -1.25 4.52
C GLU A 59 1.11 -2.57 4.36
N THR A 60 1.59 -3.50 3.53
CA THR A 60 1.03 -4.86 3.43
C THR A 60 1.28 -5.66 4.70
N GLY A 61 2.49 -5.62 5.24
CA GLY A 61 2.81 -6.26 6.53
C GLY A 61 1.94 -5.73 7.66
N LYS A 62 1.78 -4.40 7.77
CA LYS A 62 0.87 -3.78 8.75
C LYS A 62 -0.58 -4.21 8.56
N ALA A 63 -1.07 -4.27 7.32
CA ALA A 63 -2.44 -4.67 7.02
C ALA A 63 -2.73 -6.12 7.40
N GLY A 64 -1.72 -7.00 7.35
CA GLY A 64 -1.79 -8.39 7.81
C GLY A 64 -1.50 -8.58 9.30
N GLY A 65 -1.37 -7.50 10.10
CA GLY A 65 -1.06 -7.58 11.53
C GLY A 65 0.39 -7.97 11.85
N GLN A 66 1.28 -7.95 10.86
CA GLN A 66 2.68 -8.34 11.00
C GLN A 66 3.55 -7.14 11.36
N ASN A 67 4.65 -7.39 12.06
CA ASN A 67 5.63 -6.36 12.36
C ASN A 67 6.46 -6.05 11.09
N PRO A 68 6.41 -4.82 10.55
CA PRO A 68 7.08 -4.49 9.28
C PRO A 68 8.59 -4.68 9.30
N HIS A 69 9.22 -4.47 10.46
CA HIS A 69 10.66 -4.67 10.62
C HIS A 69 11.02 -6.16 10.49
N LYS A 70 10.23 -7.05 11.11
CA LYS A 70 10.43 -8.50 10.96
C LYS A 70 10.21 -8.95 9.51
N GLU A 71 9.20 -8.41 8.84
CA GLU A 71 8.90 -8.77 7.45
C GLU A 71 10.00 -8.31 6.50
N MET A 72 10.50 -7.09 6.69
CA MET A 72 11.62 -6.58 5.89
C MET A 72 12.90 -7.40 6.12
N GLN A 73 13.19 -7.81 7.35
CA GLN A 73 14.31 -8.71 7.63
C GLN A 73 14.13 -10.09 6.96
N LYS A 74 12.92 -10.64 6.95
CA LYS A 74 12.63 -11.92 6.29
C LYS A 74 12.93 -11.83 4.80
N ILE A 75 12.41 -10.80 4.12
CA ILE A 75 12.63 -10.59 2.68
C ILE A 75 14.13 -10.45 2.37
N LEU A 76 14.86 -9.64 3.14
CA LEU A 76 16.30 -9.43 2.94
C LEU A 76 17.16 -10.67 3.21
N ARG A 77 16.70 -11.58 4.06
CA ARG A 77 17.41 -12.84 4.36
C ARG A 77 17.10 -13.96 3.37
N THR A 78 16.00 -13.86 2.63
CA THR A 78 15.57 -14.85 1.63
C THR A 78 15.98 -14.46 0.21
N SER A 79 16.48 -13.24 0.00
CA SER A 79 16.95 -12.72 -1.30
C SER A 79 18.43 -12.99 -1.55
#